data_AF-A0A5M8PUD8-F1
#
_entry.id   AF-A0A5M8PUD8-F1
#
_cell.length_a   1.000
_cell.length_b   1.000
_cell.length_c   1.000
_cell.angle_alpha   90.00
_cell.angle_beta   90.00
_cell.angle_gamma   90.00
#
_symmetry.space_group_name_H-M   'P 1'
#
loop_
_entity.id
_entity.type
_entity.pdbx_description
1 polymer ?
#
loop_
_entity_poly.entity_id
_entity_poly.type
_entity_poly.pdbx_seq_one_letter_code
_entity_poly.pdbx_strand_id
1 'polypeptide(L)'
;MAMPVVYSNIAIPRPGQPTCANSPQTIAGTTLDRHDIEPSSQVSRRTYPKGILWCAKDSRTHVVINIARLIPAEEVFKMLDGVYYLCLNMIRHYGDQPIAGGSFLWVGNNQFELRVRNANNHQTTYGVLGAAMLAVKDYMGRFGYYTGTFTIFDGINHVGDGTIGVPGQ
;
A
#
# COMPACT_ATOMS: atom_id res chain seq x y z
N MET A 1 -20.30 -31.20 9.71
CA MET A 1 -19.90 -30.19 8.71
C MET A 1 -20.14 -28.82 9.34
N ALA A 2 -19.10 -28.11 9.74
CA ALA A 2 -19.20 -26.80 10.37
C ALA A 2 -19.15 -25.72 9.28
N MET A 3 -20.14 -24.82 9.28
CA MET A 3 -20.15 -23.65 8.39
C MET A 3 -19.22 -22.56 8.94
N PRO A 4 -18.44 -21.86 8.10
CA PRO A 4 -17.67 -20.71 8.56
C PRO A 4 -18.64 -19.55 8.85
N VAL A 5 -18.55 -18.99 10.05
CA VAL A 5 -19.24 -17.75 10.41
C VAL A 5 -18.43 -16.60 9.80
N VAL A 6 -18.94 -16.02 8.72
CA VAL A 6 -18.38 -14.79 8.15
C VAL A 6 -18.82 -13.63 9.03
N TYR A 7 -17.95 -13.18 9.93
CA TYR A 7 -18.15 -11.93 10.64
C TYR A 7 -17.79 -10.78 9.69
N SER A 8 -18.77 -10.24 8.99
CA SER A 8 -18.66 -8.94 8.34
C SER A 8 -18.68 -7.85 9.43
N ASN A 9 -17.49 -7.48 9.90
CA ASN A 9 -17.32 -6.29 10.74
C ASN A 9 -17.47 -5.05 9.85
N ILE A 10 -18.71 -4.71 9.49
CA ILE A 10 -19.02 -3.42 8.85
C ILE A 10 -18.83 -2.35 9.92
N ALA A 11 -17.60 -1.84 10.02
CA ALA A 11 -17.33 -0.66 10.82
C ALA A 11 -18.02 0.53 10.16
N ILE A 12 -19.14 0.98 10.73
CA ILE A 12 -19.83 2.19 10.25
C ILE A 12 -18.87 3.37 10.45
N PRO A 13 -18.50 4.11 9.38
CA PRO A 13 -17.59 5.25 9.49
C PRO A 13 -18.17 6.29 10.45
N ARG A 14 -17.43 6.58 11.52
CA ARG A 14 -17.76 7.73 12.37
C ARG A 14 -17.45 9.01 11.59
N PRO A 15 -18.21 10.10 11.79
CA PRO A 15 -17.89 11.39 11.20
C PRO A 15 -16.43 11.77 11.50
N GLY A 16 -15.61 11.92 10.45
CA GLY A 16 -14.20 12.31 10.56
C GLY A 16 -13.18 11.19 10.31
N GLN A 17 -13.58 9.93 10.15
CA GLN A 17 -12.64 8.86 9.79
C GLN A 17 -12.33 8.90 8.28
N PRO A 18 -11.05 8.86 7.87
CA PRO A 18 -10.69 8.77 6.45
C PRO A 18 -11.16 7.45 5.85
N THR A 19 -11.68 7.53 4.62
CA THR A 19 -12.03 6.36 3.82
C THR A 19 -11.08 6.20 2.63
N CYS A 20 -10.97 4.97 2.14
CA CYS A 20 -10.08 4.60 1.05
C CYS A 20 -10.60 5.13 -0.28
N ALA A 21 -9.76 5.73 -1.13
CA ALA A 21 -10.20 6.19 -2.45
C ALA A 21 -10.62 5.03 -3.38
N ASN A 22 -10.07 3.83 -3.18
CA ASN A 22 -10.42 2.61 -3.91
C ASN A 22 -11.58 1.82 -3.32
N SER A 23 -12.04 2.20 -2.13
CA SER A 23 -13.28 1.70 -1.54
C SER A 23 -13.85 2.78 -0.62
N PRO A 24 -14.70 3.67 -1.16
CA PRO A 24 -15.19 4.83 -0.42
C PRO A 24 -15.98 4.49 0.85
N GLN A 25 -16.44 3.23 0.99
CA GLN A 25 -17.15 2.72 2.16
C GLN A 25 -16.20 2.11 3.21
N THR A 26 -14.97 1.76 2.84
CA THR A 26 -13.98 1.21 3.76
C THR A 26 -13.23 2.32 4.49
N ILE A 27 -13.19 2.23 5.82
CA ILE A 27 -12.39 3.11 6.66
C ILE A 27 -10.91 2.72 6.54
N ALA A 28 -10.03 3.67 6.34
CA ALA A 28 -8.59 3.41 6.30
C ALA A 28 -8.11 2.75 7.60
N GLY A 29 -7.31 1.69 7.48
CA GLY A 29 -6.86 0.90 8.64
C GLY A 29 -7.81 -0.22 9.07
N THR A 30 -8.95 -0.39 8.40
CA THR A 30 -9.81 -1.58 8.52
C THR A 30 -9.54 -2.54 7.35
N THR A 31 -9.92 -3.81 7.52
CA THR A 31 -9.71 -4.81 6.48
C THR A 31 -10.62 -4.53 5.29
N LEU A 32 -10.05 -4.35 4.11
CA LEU A 32 -10.80 -4.24 2.86
C LEU A 32 -11.27 -5.63 2.41
N ASP A 33 -12.57 -5.90 2.49
CA ASP A 33 -13.16 -7.14 1.99
C ASP A 33 -13.16 -7.14 0.45
N ARG A 34 -13.04 -8.34 -0.15
CA ARG A 34 -13.05 -8.54 -1.60
C ARG A 34 -14.33 -8.03 -2.26
N HIS A 35 -15.44 -8.00 -1.54
CA HIS A 35 -16.74 -7.57 -2.05
C HIS A 35 -16.90 -6.04 -2.07
N ASP A 36 -16.05 -5.32 -1.34
CA ASP A 36 -16.15 -3.85 -1.21
C ASP A 36 -15.31 -3.10 -2.26
N ILE A 37 -14.71 -3.82 -3.21
CA ILE A 37 -13.91 -3.25 -4.30
C ILE A 37 -14.85 -2.82 -5.43
N GLU A 38 -15.48 -1.67 -5.26
CA GLU A 38 -16.19 -1.00 -6.34
C GLU A 38 -15.18 -0.34 -7.30
N PRO A 39 -15.40 -0.37 -8.64
CA PRO A 39 -14.69 0.48 -9.58
C PRO A 39 -15.13 1.94 -9.38
N SER A 40 -14.67 2.57 -8.30
CA SER A 40 -15.01 3.96 -7.99
C SER A 40 -14.35 4.91 -9.01
N SER A 41 -15.18 5.48 -9.87
CA SER A 41 -14.86 6.63 -10.74
C SER A 41 -14.93 7.97 -10.00
N GLN A 42 -15.18 7.96 -8.68
CA GLN A 42 -15.35 9.17 -7.89
C GLN A 42 -14.40 9.17 -6.69
N VAL A 43 -13.22 9.75 -6.92
CA VAL A 43 -12.30 10.18 -5.87
C VAL A 43 -13.01 11.29 -5.08
N SER A 44 -13.69 10.91 -3.99
CA SER A 44 -14.33 11.89 -3.10
C SER A 44 -13.25 12.75 -2.45
N ARG A 45 -13.25 14.04 -2.81
CA ARG A 45 -12.41 15.07 -2.19
C ARG A 45 -12.90 15.33 -0.76
N ARG A 46 -12.37 14.61 0.22
CA ARG A 46 -12.36 15.07 1.62
C ARG A 46 -10.92 15.24 2.09
N THR A 47 -10.75 16.34 2.81
CA THR A 47 -9.52 17.05 3.13
C THR A 47 -8.52 16.21 3.92
N TYR A 48 -7.70 15.41 3.23
CA TYR A 48 -6.34 15.13 3.68
C TYR A 48 -5.42 16.18 3.05
N PRO A 49 -4.66 16.97 3.84
CA PRO A 49 -3.72 17.91 3.28
C PRO A 49 -2.54 17.09 2.71
N LYS A 50 -2.49 16.97 1.37
CA LYS A 50 -1.40 16.34 0.58
C LYS A 50 -1.40 14.80 0.57
N GLY A 51 -1.95 14.21 -0.49
CA GLY A 51 -1.78 12.80 -0.83
C GLY A 51 -3.09 12.04 -1.13
N ILE A 52 -2.98 10.92 -1.84
CA ILE A 52 -4.09 10.02 -2.22
C ILE A 52 -4.08 8.81 -1.30
N LEU A 53 -5.14 8.64 -0.50
CA LEU A 53 -5.27 7.49 0.40
C LEU A 53 -5.79 6.26 -0.36
N TRP A 54 -5.06 5.15 -0.30
CA TRP A 54 -5.37 3.92 -1.01
C TRP A 54 -5.18 2.70 -0.12
N CYS A 55 -6.17 1.82 -0.04
CA CYS A 55 -6.13 0.67 0.88
C CYS A 55 -5.70 -0.61 0.18
N ALA A 56 -4.89 -1.41 0.87
CA ALA A 56 -4.51 -2.73 0.40
C ALA A 56 -5.67 -3.69 0.60
N LYS A 57 -5.89 -4.57 -0.38
CA LYS A 57 -6.90 -5.61 -0.32
C LYS A 57 -6.55 -6.64 0.77
N ASP A 58 -7.58 -7.17 1.45
CA ASP A 58 -7.49 -8.25 2.43
C ASP A 58 -6.49 -7.93 3.58
N SER A 59 -6.26 -6.64 3.85
CA SER A 59 -5.31 -6.17 4.86
C SER A 59 -5.83 -4.88 5.51
N ARG A 60 -5.32 -4.58 6.71
CA ARG A 60 -5.47 -3.27 7.36
C ARG A 60 -4.42 -2.26 6.88
N THR A 61 -3.50 -2.69 6.03
CA THR A 61 -2.48 -1.82 5.44
C THR A 61 -3.11 -0.84 4.46
N HIS A 62 -2.71 0.42 4.55
CA HIS A 62 -3.06 1.44 3.56
C HIS A 62 -1.87 2.37 3.31
N VAL A 63 -1.90 3.05 2.17
CA VAL A 63 -0.86 3.99 1.76
C VAL A 63 -1.44 5.37 1.50
N VAL A 64 -0.62 6.39 1.74
CA VAL A 64 -0.89 7.77 1.30
C VAL A 64 0.12 8.14 0.23
N ILE A 65 -0.34 8.24 -1.01
CA ILE A 65 0.47 8.41 -2.22
C ILE A 65 0.64 9.89 -2.55
N ASN A 66 1.87 10.32 -2.81
CA ASN A 66 2.19 11.64 -3.34
C ASN A 66 2.93 11.50 -4.67
N ILE A 67 2.28 11.92 -5.74
CA ILE A 67 2.78 11.82 -7.11
C ILE A 67 3.69 13.01 -7.40
N ALA A 68 4.90 12.74 -7.90
CA ALA A 68 5.81 13.77 -8.41
C ALA A 68 5.70 13.92 -9.92
N ARG A 69 5.82 12.80 -10.68
CA ARG A 69 5.79 12.82 -12.15
C ARG A 69 5.32 11.48 -12.72
N LEU A 70 4.64 11.50 -13.87
CA LEU A 70 4.28 10.28 -14.62
C LEU A 70 5.46 9.71 -15.42
N ILE A 71 5.55 8.38 -15.47
CA ILE A 71 6.65 7.62 -16.10
C ILE A 71 6.13 6.39 -16.89
N PRO A 72 6.97 5.77 -17.75
CA PRO A 72 6.61 4.54 -18.45
C PRO A 72 6.28 3.37 -17.51
N ALA A 73 5.27 2.60 -17.90
CA ALA A 73 4.62 1.59 -17.06
C ALA A 73 5.45 0.34 -16.76
N GLU A 74 6.12 -0.19 -17.78
CA GLU A 74 6.59 -1.58 -17.77
C GLU A 74 7.59 -1.87 -16.66
N GLU A 75 8.51 -0.96 -16.40
CA GLU A 75 9.60 -1.19 -15.44
C GLU A 75 9.13 -1.10 -14.00
N VAL A 76 8.27 -0.13 -13.71
CA VAL A 76 7.73 0.06 -12.36
C VAL A 76 6.81 -1.09 -12.00
N PHE A 77 6.00 -1.56 -12.95
CA PHE A 77 5.13 -2.71 -12.75
C PHE A 77 5.92 -3.97 -12.38
N LYS A 78 6.96 -4.32 -13.15
CA LYS A 78 7.82 -5.48 -12.87
C LYS A 78 8.54 -5.34 -11.53
N MET A 79 8.99 -4.14 -11.18
CA MET A 79 9.60 -3.85 -9.89
C MET A 79 8.63 -4.11 -8.73
N LEU A 80 7.42 -3.55 -8.78
CA LEU A 80 6.42 -3.73 -7.73
C LEU A 80 6.01 -5.20 -7.57
N ASP A 81 5.88 -5.94 -8.67
CA ASP A 81 5.62 -7.38 -8.65
C ASP A 81 6.77 -8.18 -8.07
N GLY A 82 8.00 -7.89 -8.48
CA GLY A 82 9.20 -8.54 -7.94
C GLY A 82 9.30 -8.39 -6.42
N VAL A 83 9.03 -7.19 -5.91
CA VAL A 83 9.03 -6.91 -4.46
C VAL A 83 7.89 -7.64 -3.76
N TYR A 84 6.69 -7.64 -4.32
CA TYR A 84 5.56 -8.37 -3.76
C TYR A 84 5.85 -9.88 -3.65
N TYR A 85 6.38 -10.49 -4.71
CA TYR A 85 6.76 -11.91 -4.70
C TYR A 85 7.92 -12.20 -3.74
N LEU A 86 8.88 -11.29 -3.59
CA LEU A 86 9.92 -11.40 -2.56
C LEU A 86 9.28 -11.44 -1.17
N CYS A 87 8.36 -10.53 -0.86
CA CYS A 87 7.68 -10.51 0.43
C CYS A 87 6.92 -11.81 0.70
N LEU A 88 6.17 -12.32 -0.29
CA LEU A 88 5.49 -13.61 -0.17
C LEU A 88 6.45 -14.77 0.10
N ASN A 89 7.60 -14.81 -0.59
CA ASN A 89 8.60 -15.84 -0.36
C ASN A 89 9.22 -15.73 1.03
N MET A 90 9.53 -14.53 1.50
CA MET A 90 10.03 -14.31 2.86
C MET A 90 9.03 -14.80 3.91
N ILE A 91 7.75 -14.45 3.76
CA ILE A 91 6.69 -14.91 4.67
C ILE A 91 6.53 -16.43 4.64
N ARG A 92 6.58 -17.03 3.45
CA ARG A 92 6.43 -18.49 3.29
C ARG A 92 7.56 -19.27 3.97
N HIS A 93 8.79 -18.77 3.89
CA HIS A 93 9.97 -19.48 4.39
C HIS A 93 10.34 -19.13 5.84
N TYR A 94 10.06 -17.89 6.27
CA TYR A 94 10.54 -17.36 7.55
C TYR A 94 9.43 -16.72 8.41
N GLY A 95 8.19 -16.73 7.94
CA GLY A 95 7.08 -16.02 8.57
C GLY A 95 7.12 -14.52 8.32
N ASP A 96 6.12 -13.81 8.84
CA ASP A 96 6.08 -12.35 8.72
C ASP A 96 7.06 -11.69 9.70
N GLN A 97 8.26 -11.39 9.19
CA GLN A 97 9.35 -10.79 9.96
C GLN A 97 9.45 -9.29 9.68
N PRO A 98 10.01 -8.51 10.62
CA PRO A 98 10.46 -7.15 10.35
C PRO A 98 11.48 -7.10 9.22
N ILE A 99 11.47 -6.03 8.43
CA ILE A 99 12.53 -5.75 7.45
C ILE A 99 13.84 -5.53 8.21
N ALA A 100 14.85 -6.36 7.91
CA ALA A 100 16.16 -6.28 8.53
C ALA A 100 16.80 -4.89 8.33
N GLY A 101 17.34 -4.32 9.42
CA GLY A 101 17.93 -2.98 9.39
C GLY A 101 16.94 -1.82 9.22
N GLY A 102 15.63 -2.11 9.17
CA GLY A 102 14.59 -1.09 9.04
C GLY A 102 14.60 -0.32 7.72
N SER A 103 15.27 -0.84 6.71
CA SER A 103 15.28 -0.26 5.37
C SER A 103 15.32 -1.36 4.30
N PHE A 104 14.63 -1.10 3.22
CA PHE A 104 14.53 -1.95 2.04
C PHE A 104 14.88 -1.12 0.81
N LEU A 105 15.70 -1.71 -0.07
CA LEU A 105 16.05 -1.15 -1.37
C LEU A 105 15.88 -2.24 -2.41
N TRP A 106 15.12 -1.93 -3.45
CA TRP A 106 15.06 -2.73 -4.67
C TRP A 106 15.46 -1.86 -5.85
N VAL A 107 16.48 -2.29 -6.59
CA VAL A 107 16.92 -1.63 -7.83
C VAL A 107 16.31 -2.39 -9.01
N GLY A 108 15.39 -1.72 -9.69
CA GLY A 108 14.79 -2.19 -10.94
C GLY A 108 15.64 -1.80 -12.16
N ASN A 109 15.05 -2.01 -13.34
CA ASN A 109 15.67 -1.62 -14.60
C ASN A 109 15.65 -0.10 -14.79
N ASN A 110 16.47 0.40 -15.73
CA ASN A 110 16.54 1.82 -16.10
C ASN A 110 16.76 2.76 -14.91
N GLN A 111 17.52 2.28 -13.91
CA GLN A 111 17.84 3.00 -12.68
C GLN A 111 16.64 3.36 -11.81
N PHE A 112 15.46 2.76 -12.05
CA PHE A 112 14.37 2.90 -11.11
C PHE A 112 14.67 2.14 -9.84
N GLU A 113 14.35 2.74 -8.70
CA GLU A 113 14.48 2.14 -7.40
C GLU A 113 13.20 2.32 -6.59
N LEU A 114 12.91 1.30 -5.79
CA LEU A 114 11.96 1.36 -4.70
C LEU A 114 12.77 1.39 -3.41
N ARG A 115 12.60 2.44 -2.62
CA ARG A 115 13.12 2.49 -1.25
C ARG A 115 11.95 2.47 -0.29
N VAL A 116 12.11 1.74 0.80
CA VAL A 116 11.22 1.81 1.97
C VAL A 116 12.09 1.88 3.21
N ARG A 117 11.69 2.70 4.17
CA ARG A 117 12.33 2.78 5.48
C ARG A 117 11.27 2.80 6.56
N ASN A 118 11.61 2.26 7.72
CA ASN A 118 10.79 2.34 8.91
C ASN A 118 10.53 3.81 9.26
N ALA A 119 9.32 4.07 9.74
CA ALA A 119 8.94 5.37 10.24
C ALA A 119 9.13 5.41 11.75
N ASN A 120 10.04 6.27 12.21
CA ASN A 120 10.35 6.42 13.64
C ASN A 120 10.74 5.06 14.28
N ASN A 121 10.12 4.72 15.41
CA ASN A 121 10.30 3.45 16.13
C ASN A 121 9.33 2.35 15.69
N HIS A 122 8.54 2.57 14.63
CA HIS A 122 7.63 1.54 14.11
C HIS A 122 8.32 0.70 13.03
N GLN A 123 8.07 -0.60 13.08
CA GLN A 123 8.71 -1.57 12.19
C GLN A 123 7.78 -1.92 11.05
N THR A 124 8.29 -1.84 9.82
CA THR A 124 7.64 -2.42 8.64
C THR A 124 8.00 -3.90 8.57
N THR A 125 7.00 -4.77 8.43
CA THR A 125 7.18 -6.21 8.19
C THR A 125 7.08 -6.55 6.71
N TYR A 126 7.48 -7.76 6.30
CA TYR A 126 7.33 -8.22 4.91
C TYR A 126 5.86 -8.28 4.47
N GLY A 127 4.94 -8.63 5.38
CA GLY A 127 3.49 -8.64 5.14
C GLY A 127 2.96 -7.24 4.86
N VAL A 128 3.33 -6.27 5.69
CA VAL A 128 2.98 -4.86 5.50
C VAL A 128 3.57 -4.31 4.20
N LEU A 129 4.85 -4.57 3.92
CA LEU A 129 5.47 -4.13 2.67
C LEU A 129 4.78 -4.75 1.45
N GLY A 130 4.50 -6.05 1.46
CA GLY A 130 3.78 -6.73 0.38
C GLY A 130 2.39 -6.14 0.14
N ALA A 131 1.63 -5.88 1.21
CA ALA A 131 0.31 -5.25 1.11
C ALA A 131 0.40 -3.80 0.57
N ALA A 132 1.38 -3.03 1.01
CA ALA A 132 1.63 -1.69 0.49
C ALA A 132 1.96 -1.70 -1.01
N MET A 133 2.77 -2.66 -1.47
CA MET A 133 3.08 -2.81 -2.90
C MET A 133 1.84 -3.14 -3.74
N LEU A 134 0.94 -3.99 -3.24
CA LEU A 134 -0.34 -4.24 -3.90
C LEU A 134 -1.19 -2.97 -4.00
N ALA A 135 -1.27 -2.16 -2.94
CA ALA A 135 -2.02 -0.91 -2.94
C ALA A 135 -1.45 0.09 -3.96
N VAL A 136 -0.12 0.28 -3.96
CA VAL A 136 0.56 1.18 -4.92
C VAL A 136 0.38 0.67 -6.36
N LYS A 137 0.55 -0.63 -6.58
CA LYS A 137 0.37 -1.27 -7.90
C LYS A 137 -1.06 -1.12 -8.41
N ASP A 138 -2.07 -1.34 -7.56
CA ASP A 138 -3.48 -1.17 -7.93
C ASP A 138 -3.80 0.27 -8.33
N TYR A 139 -3.30 1.26 -7.58
CA TYR A 139 -3.45 2.66 -7.97
C TYR A 139 -2.78 2.95 -9.32
N MET A 140 -1.51 2.56 -9.49
CA MET A 140 -0.76 2.81 -10.74
C MET A 140 -1.39 2.11 -11.95
N GLY A 141 -1.91 0.90 -11.75
CA GLY A 141 -2.61 0.16 -12.80
C GLY A 141 -3.88 0.85 -13.31
N ARG A 142 -4.51 1.70 -12.48
CA ARG A 142 -5.75 2.43 -12.83
C ARG A 142 -5.49 3.84 -13.36
N PHE A 143 -4.47 4.54 -12.83
CA PHE A 143 -4.28 5.98 -13.09
C PHE A 143 -2.95 6.33 -13.75
N GLY A 144 -2.12 5.34 -14.06
CA GLY A 144 -0.80 5.52 -14.64
C GLY A 144 0.33 5.46 -13.60
N TYR A 145 1.54 5.25 -14.10
CA TYR A 145 2.73 5.00 -13.29
C TYR A 145 3.45 6.30 -12.99
N TYR A 146 4.06 6.39 -11.81
CA TYR A 146 4.66 7.63 -11.33
C TYR A 146 5.97 7.42 -10.56
N THR A 147 6.80 8.46 -10.55
CA THR A 147 7.75 8.70 -9.46
C THR A 147 7.09 9.52 -8.37
N GLY A 148 7.51 9.32 -7.12
CA GLY A 148 6.95 10.01 -5.98
C GLY A 148 7.25 9.33 -4.67
N THR A 149 6.50 9.72 -3.65
CA THR A 149 6.61 9.15 -2.31
C THR A 149 5.29 8.54 -1.87
N PHE A 150 5.36 7.64 -0.91
CA PHE A 150 4.17 7.10 -0.27
C PHE A 150 4.46 6.81 1.20
N THR A 151 3.46 7.03 2.03
CA THR A 151 3.51 6.71 3.46
C THR A 151 2.73 5.44 3.70
N ILE A 152 3.28 4.50 4.49
CA ILE A 152 2.70 3.19 4.77
C ILE A 152 2.14 3.17 6.19
N PHE A 153 0.88 2.76 6.30
CA PHE A 153 0.20 2.55 7.57
C PHE A 153 -0.25 1.10 7.71
N ASP A 154 -0.14 0.54 8.91
CA ASP A 154 -0.81 -0.72 9.30
C ASP A 154 -1.84 -0.44 10.40
N GLY A 155 -3.12 -0.58 10.06
CA GLY A 155 -4.19 -0.07 10.91
C GLY A 155 -4.08 1.45 11.05
N ILE A 156 -3.93 1.94 12.28
CA ILE A 156 -3.76 3.36 12.59
C ILE A 156 -2.29 3.80 12.69
N ASN A 157 -1.33 2.86 12.60
CA ASN A 157 0.07 3.13 12.88
C ASN A 157 0.81 3.46 11.59
N HIS A 158 1.50 4.60 11.55
CA HIS A 158 2.50 4.90 10.50
C HIS A 158 3.72 4.03 10.73
N VAL A 159 4.03 3.12 9.81
CA VAL A 159 5.07 2.09 9.97
C VAL A 159 6.24 2.26 9.02
N GLY A 160 6.05 2.95 7.89
CA GLY A 160 7.12 3.20 6.94
C GLY A 160 6.86 4.35 5.97
N ASP A 161 7.93 4.83 5.36
CA ASP A 161 7.91 5.75 4.22
C ASP A 161 8.62 5.11 3.05
N GLY A 162 8.10 5.32 1.85
CA GLY A 162 8.70 4.82 0.63
C GLY A 162 8.79 5.85 -0.49
N THR A 163 9.68 5.57 -1.42
CA THR A 163 9.90 6.34 -2.65
C THR A 163 10.00 5.41 -3.84
N ILE A 164 9.46 5.86 -4.96
CA ILE A 164 9.64 5.25 -6.29
C ILE A 164 10.23 6.33 -7.18
N GLY A 165 11.38 6.07 -7.78
CA GLY A 165 12.07 7.08 -8.57
C GLY A 165 13.42 6.62 -9.07
N VAL A 166 14.21 7.55 -9.58
CA VAL A 166 15.63 7.32 -9.88
C VAL A 166 16.47 7.87 -8.72
N PRO A 167 17.68 7.32 -8.46
CA PRO A 167 18.56 7.83 -7.41
C PRO A 167 18.81 9.33 -7.55
N GLY A 168 18.61 10.08 -6.46
CA GLY A 168 18.95 11.51 -6.40
C GLY A 168 17.90 12.47 -6.99
N GLN A 169 16.68 12.02 -7.25
CA GLN A 169 15.52 12.87 -7.58
C GLN A 169 14.53 13.03 -6.43
#